data_AF-A0A954FF71-F1
#
_entry.id   AF-A0A954FF71-F1
#
_cell.length_a   1.000
_cell.length_b   1.000
_cell.length_c   1.000
_cell.angle_alpha   90.00
_cell.angle_beta   90.00
_cell.angle_gamma   90.00
#
_symmetry.space_group_name_H-M   'P 1'
#
loop_
_entity.id
_entity.type
_entity.pdbx_description
1 polymer ?
#
loop_
_entity_poly.entity_id
_entity_poly.type
_entity_poly.pdbx_seq_one_letter_code
_entity_poly.pdbx_strand_id
1 'polypeptide(L)'
;LGFDPKMGYQALMSRFLQARRAVEAGARMVTCSFADFDYHSDNFGRGRKVIPLLDQGVAALVEDLHERGLDQDVTVIVWGEFGRTPKINEKAGRDHWSRVHAGLLAGGGMQAGQVIGSTDKWADAAVDRPVHMQEVFATLYHNLGIDAATTTIPDNNGRPQYLLERQAPIRELI
;
A
#
# COMPACT_ATOMS: atom_id res chain seq x y z
N LEU A 1 10.11 -2.40 -12.24
CA LEU A 1 9.57 -2.10 -13.59
C LEU A 1 9.51 -0.57 -13.76
N GLY A 2 10.40 0.01 -14.57
CA GLY A 2 10.53 1.48 -14.74
C GLY A 2 9.38 2.11 -15.55
N PHE A 3 9.07 3.38 -15.30
CA PHE A 3 8.02 4.16 -16.00
C PHE A 3 8.58 4.82 -17.26
N ASP A 4 8.03 4.45 -18.43
CA ASP A 4 8.16 5.21 -19.67
C ASP A 4 6.91 6.09 -19.85
N PRO A 5 7.04 7.42 -19.76
CA PRO A 5 5.94 8.36 -19.96
C PRO A 5 5.22 8.23 -21.31
N LYS A 6 5.86 7.61 -22.32
CA LYS A 6 5.31 7.50 -23.68
C LYS A 6 4.29 6.37 -23.86
N MET A 7 4.23 5.40 -22.95
CA MET A 7 3.40 4.21 -23.14
C MET A 7 1.91 4.39 -22.78
N GLY A 8 1.49 5.59 -22.34
CA GLY A 8 0.08 5.89 -22.05
C GLY A 8 -0.51 5.10 -20.87
N TYR A 9 -1.80 5.29 -20.62
CA TYR A 9 -2.50 4.66 -19.50
C TYR A 9 -2.59 3.13 -19.61
N GLN A 10 -2.62 2.59 -20.83
CA GLN A 10 -2.67 1.14 -21.08
C GLN A 10 -1.45 0.42 -20.52
N ALA A 11 -0.25 1.02 -20.62
CA ALA A 11 0.96 0.42 -20.06
C ALA A 11 1.08 0.59 -18.55
N LEU A 12 0.43 1.60 -17.96
CA LEU A 12 0.28 1.68 -16.51
C LEU A 12 -0.61 0.54 -16.00
N MET A 13 -1.74 0.30 -16.68
CA MET A 13 -2.67 -0.77 -16.31
C MET A 13 -2.08 -2.16 -16.49
N SER A 14 -1.29 -2.40 -17.54
CA SER A 14 -0.67 -3.71 -17.78
C SER A 14 0.29 -4.17 -16.67
N ARG A 15 0.73 -3.25 -15.80
CA ARG A 15 1.59 -3.57 -14.64
C ARG A 15 0.92 -4.50 -13.65
N PHE A 16 -0.38 -4.37 -13.43
CA PHE A 16 -1.12 -5.26 -12.52
C PHE A 16 -1.12 -6.70 -13.06
N LEU A 17 -1.37 -6.87 -14.37
CA LEU A 17 -1.28 -8.18 -15.02
C LEU A 17 0.15 -8.75 -14.97
N GLN A 18 1.17 -7.92 -15.19
CA GLN A 18 2.56 -8.34 -15.06
C GLN A 18 2.90 -8.76 -13.63
N ALA A 19 2.39 -8.04 -12.63
CA ALA A 19 2.61 -8.36 -11.23
C ALA A 19 2.04 -9.73 -10.86
N ARG A 20 0.78 -9.97 -11.24
CA ARG A 20 0.13 -11.27 -11.08
C ARG A 20 0.92 -12.40 -11.76
N ARG A 21 1.37 -12.20 -13.01
CA ARG A 21 2.19 -13.19 -13.73
C ARG A 21 3.53 -13.45 -13.05
N ALA A 22 4.16 -12.43 -12.49
CA ALA A 22 5.40 -12.59 -11.75
C ALA A 22 5.20 -13.41 -10.47
N VAL A 23 4.11 -13.16 -9.75
CA VAL A 23 3.72 -13.96 -8.58
C VAL A 23 3.49 -15.42 -8.95
N GLU A 24 2.74 -15.70 -10.03
CA GLU A 24 2.55 -17.08 -10.53
C GLU A 24 3.85 -17.75 -10.96
N ALA A 25 4.80 -16.98 -11.49
CA ALA A 25 6.12 -17.47 -11.85
C ALA A 25 7.04 -17.70 -10.63
N GLY A 26 6.55 -17.47 -9.41
CA GLY A 26 7.26 -17.74 -8.16
C GLY A 26 7.99 -16.53 -7.57
N ALA A 27 7.76 -15.30 -8.07
CA ALA A 27 8.32 -14.11 -7.44
C ALA A 27 7.75 -13.94 -6.02
N ARG A 28 8.65 -13.79 -5.04
CA ARG A 28 8.29 -13.66 -3.61
C ARG A 28 7.86 -12.25 -3.21
N MET A 29 8.30 -11.25 -3.98
CA MET A 29 7.93 -9.85 -3.78
C MET A 29 7.91 -9.15 -5.13
N VAL A 30 6.84 -8.39 -5.38
CA VAL A 30 6.70 -7.60 -6.60
C VAL A 30 6.34 -6.17 -6.21
N THR A 31 7.18 -5.22 -6.64
CA THR A 31 6.91 -3.79 -6.43
C THR A 31 6.39 -3.16 -7.72
N CYS A 32 5.20 -2.58 -7.65
CA CYS A 32 4.59 -1.83 -8.73
C CYS A 32 4.48 -0.36 -8.35
N SER A 33 5.16 0.50 -9.09
CA SER A 33 4.85 1.93 -9.08
C SER A 33 3.66 2.18 -10.01
N PHE A 34 2.73 3.06 -9.63
CA PHE A 34 1.60 3.44 -10.46
C PHE A 34 1.45 4.96 -10.47
N ALA A 35 1.60 5.56 -11.65
CA ALA A 35 1.43 7.01 -11.88
C ALA A 35 2.20 7.92 -10.89
N ASP A 36 1.94 9.23 -10.99
CA ASP A 36 2.30 10.24 -10.00
C ASP A 36 1.05 10.59 -9.19
N PHE A 37 1.19 10.94 -7.92
CA PHE A 37 0.13 11.44 -7.04
C PHE A 37 0.53 12.73 -6.31
N ASP A 38 1.72 13.28 -6.60
CA ASP A 38 2.27 14.48 -5.96
C ASP A 38 1.73 15.79 -6.57
N TYR A 39 0.40 15.94 -6.56
CA TYR A 39 -0.30 17.02 -7.23
C TYR A 39 -0.36 18.31 -6.38
N HIS A 40 0.69 19.12 -6.48
CA HIS A 40 0.71 20.48 -5.91
C HIS A 40 -0.12 21.51 -6.69
N SER A 41 -0.72 21.11 -7.81
CA SER A 41 -1.68 21.88 -8.61
C SER A 41 -2.61 20.96 -9.38
N ASP A 42 -3.79 21.48 -9.79
CA ASP A 42 -4.79 20.76 -10.58
C ASP A 42 -5.07 19.32 -10.08
N ASN A 43 -5.19 19.16 -8.76
CA ASN A 43 -5.38 17.85 -8.14
C ASN A 43 -6.64 17.15 -8.67
N PHE A 44 -7.70 17.92 -8.91
CA PHE A 44 -8.98 17.37 -9.38
C PHE A 44 -8.94 16.96 -10.86
N GLY A 45 -8.31 17.76 -11.73
CA GLY A 45 -8.19 17.41 -13.15
C GLY A 45 -7.31 16.18 -13.37
N ARG A 46 -6.18 16.10 -12.64
CA ARG A 46 -5.30 14.94 -12.65
C ARG A 46 -5.94 13.72 -12.00
N GLY A 47 -6.53 13.89 -10.82
CA GLY A 47 -7.19 12.81 -10.07
C GLY A 47 -8.30 12.12 -10.85
N ARG A 48 -9.15 12.88 -11.55
CA ARG A 48 -10.22 12.31 -12.41
C ARG A 48 -9.71 11.40 -13.54
N LYS A 49 -8.45 11.55 -13.95
CA LYS A 49 -7.84 10.71 -14.99
C LYS A 49 -7.19 9.46 -14.40
N VAL A 50 -6.54 9.60 -13.25
CA VAL A 50 -5.64 8.57 -12.70
C VAL A 50 -6.32 7.69 -11.66
N ILE A 51 -7.15 8.25 -10.78
CA ILE A 51 -7.77 7.49 -9.67
C ILE A 51 -8.68 6.36 -10.19
N PRO A 52 -9.55 6.57 -11.21
CA PRO A 52 -10.38 5.47 -11.72
C PRO A 52 -9.56 4.31 -12.33
N LEU A 53 -8.39 4.61 -12.89
CA LEU A 53 -7.50 3.60 -13.44
C LEU A 53 -6.83 2.79 -12.32
N LEU A 54 -6.38 3.45 -11.25
CA LEU A 54 -5.86 2.75 -10.08
C LEU A 54 -6.94 1.83 -9.48
N ASP A 55 -8.14 2.36 -9.26
CA ASP A 55 -9.28 1.63 -8.71
C ASP A 55 -9.58 0.37 -9.53
N GLN A 56 -9.75 0.52 -10.85
CA GLN A 56 -9.98 -0.61 -11.76
C GLN A 56 -8.82 -1.63 -11.73
N GLY A 57 -7.58 -1.15 -11.71
CA GLY A 57 -6.40 -2.01 -11.79
C GLY A 57 -6.16 -2.82 -10.51
N VAL A 58 -6.40 -2.20 -9.35
CA VAL A 58 -6.32 -2.86 -8.05
C VAL A 58 -7.46 -3.85 -7.88
N ALA A 59 -8.69 -3.47 -8.22
CA ALA A 59 -9.85 -4.36 -8.18
C ALA A 59 -9.61 -5.61 -9.03
N ALA A 60 -9.18 -5.44 -10.29
CA ALA A 60 -8.89 -6.55 -11.19
C ALA A 60 -7.74 -7.43 -10.68
N LEU A 61 -6.69 -6.86 -10.08
CA LEU A 61 -5.61 -7.66 -9.48
C LEU A 61 -6.11 -8.53 -8.34
N VAL A 62 -6.92 -7.97 -7.43
CA VAL A 62 -7.45 -8.70 -6.27
C VAL A 62 -8.41 -9.79 -6.72
N GLU A 63 -9.30 -9.49 -7.67
CA GLU A 63 -10.22 -10.46 -8.26
C GLU A 63 -9.46 -11.60 -8.97
N ASP A 64 -8.47 -11.28 -9.80
CA ASP A 64 -7.61 -12.26 -10.46
C ASP A 64 -6.93 -13.21 -9.46
N LEU A 65 -6.47 -12.69 -8.31
CA LEU A 65 -5.84 -13.52 -7.27
C LEU A 65 -6.85 -14.47 -6.62
N HIS A 66 -8.08 -14.01 -6.36
CA HIS A 66 -9.17 -14.86 -5.86
C HIS A 66 -9.57 -15.95 -6.85
N GLU A 67 -9.80 -15.60 -8.12
CA GLU A 67 -10.20 -16.56 -9.15
C GLU A 67 -9.15 -17.67 -9.38
N ARG A 68 -7.89 -17.39 -9.04
CA ARG A 68 -6.76 -18.31 -9.17
C ARG A 68 -6.45 -19.09 -7.90
N GLY A 69 -7.18 -18.84 -6.82
CA GLY A 69 -6.93 -19.45 -5.50
C GLY A 69 -5.60 -19.01 -4.88
N LEU A 70 -5.12 -17.81 -5.21
CA LEU A 70 -3.89 -17.22 -4.69
C LEU A 70 -4.14 -16.21 -3.56
N ASP A 71 -5.41 -15.91 -3.24
CA ASP A 71 -5.80 -14.93 -2.22
C ASP A 71 -5.34 -15.30 -0.81
N GLN A 72 -5.17 -16.60 -0.52
CA GLN A 72 -4.64 -17.05 0.77
C GLN A 72 -3.11 -16.91 0.86
N ASP A 73 -2.40 -16.98 -0.26
CA ASP A 73 -0.92 -17.01 -0.31
C ASP A 73 -0.29 -15.65 -0.64
N VAL A 74 -1.06 -14.72 -1.23
CA VAL A 74 -0.54 -13.46 -1.78
C VAL A 74 -1.13 -12.27 -1.04
N THR A 75 -0.30 -11.53 -0.33
CA THR A 75 -0.68 -10.22 0.24
C THR A 75 -0.49 -9.11 -0.77
N VAL A 76 -1.53 -8.29 -0.97
CA VAL A 76 -1.49 -7.06 -1.76
C VAL A 76 -1.53 -5.86 -0.83
N ILE A 77 -0.63 -4.89 -1.04
CA ILE A 77 -0.64 -3.60 -0.35
C ILE A 77 -0.61 -2.48 -1.38
N VAL A 78 -1.48 -1.50 -1.19
CA VAL A 78 -1.53 -0.28 -2.00
C VAL A 78 -1.49 0.92 -1.06
N TRP A 79 -0.44 1.72 -1.15
CA TRP A 79 -0.29 2.95 -0.37
C TRP A 79 0.65 3.95 -1.04
N GLY A 80 0.70 5.17 -0.52
CA GLY A 80 1.72 6.18 -0.86
C GLY A 80 2.71 6.40 0.28
N GLU A 81 3.74 7.20 0.04
CA GLU A 81 4.78 7.51 1.03
C GLU A 81 4.28 8.42 2.17
N PHE A 82 3.39 9.36 1.85
CA PHE A 82 2.79 10.31 2.80
C PHE A 82 1.38 10.71 2.34
N GLY A 83 0.63 11.30 3.26
CA GLY A 83 -0.69 11.84 2.99
C GLY A 83 -0.64 13.16 2.23
N ARG A 84 -1.83 13.71 1.96
CA ARG A 84 -2.00 14.99 1.27
C ARG A 84 -2.81 15.94 2.15
N THR A 85 -2.49 17.23 2.13
CA THR A 85 -3.15 18.21 3.00
C THR A 85 -4.67 18.15 2.81
N PRO A 86 -5.47 18.20 3.89
CA PRO A 86 -6.92 18.23 3.77
C PRO A 86 -7.41 19.54 3.12
N LYS A 87 -6.68 20.64 3.34
CA LYS A 87 -6.91 21.94 2.72
C LYS A 87 -6.33 21.98 1.30
N ILE A 88 -7.11 22.51 0.37
CA ILE A 88 -6.70 22.78 -1.01
C ILE A 88 -5.88 24.09 -1.06
N ASN A 89 -4.75 24.07 -1.76
CA ASN A 89 -3.89 25.24 -1.95
C ASN A 89 -4.40 26.16 -3.07
N GLU A 90 -3.78 27.33 -3.25
CA GLU A 90 -4.19 28.34 -4.24
C GLU A 90 -4.15 27.85 -5.70
N LYS A 91 -3.42 26.77 -5.98
CA LYS A 91 -3.27 26.17 -7.30
C LYS A 91 -4.23 25.00 -7.53
N ALA A 92 -5.25 24.85 -6.69
CA ALA A 92 -6.14 23.69 -6.66
C ALA A 92 -5.40 22.36 -6.44
N GLY A 93 -4.27 22.39 -5.74
CA GLY A 93 -3.47 21.23 -5.36
C GLY A 93 -3.65 20.82 -3.90
N ARG A 94 -2.96 19.75 -3.52
CA ARG A 94 -2.75 19.33 -2.11
C ARG A 94 -1.27 19.15 -1.85
N ASP A 95 -0.78 19.67 -0.74
CA ASP A 95 0.64 19.61 -0.35
C ASP A 95 0.93 18.37 0.49
N HIS A 96 2.20 18.18 0.86
CA HIS A 96 2.63 17.01 1.65
C HIS A 96 2.04 17.03 3.05
N TRP A 97 1.63 15.85 3.54
CA TRP A 97 1.00 15.72 4.85
C TRP A 97 1.47 14.46 5.58
N SER A 98 2.38 14.62 6.53
CA SER A 98 2.97 13.50 7.29
C SER A 98 2.07 12.99 8.42
N ARG A 99 1.04 13.74 8.81
CA ARG A 99 0.22 13.42 9.99
C ARG A 99 -0.69 12.22 9.81
N VAL A 100 -1.15 11.95 8.58
CA VAL A 100 -2.00 10.80 8.29
C VAL A 100 -1.98 10.47 6.80
N HIS A 101 -2.02 9.18 6.47
CA HIS A 101 -2.30 8.67 5.13
C HIS A 101 -3.17 7.41 5.25
N ALA A 102 -3.64 6.89 4.12
CA ALA A 102 -4.38 5.63 4.07
C ALA A 102 -3.57 4.56 3.30
N GLY A 103 -3.95 3.30 3.51
CA GLY A 103 -3.46 2.15 2.74
C GLY A 103 -4.59 1.14 2.56
N LEU A 104 -4.49 0.35 1.49
CA LEU A 104 -5.38 -0.78 1.20
C LEU A 104 -4.57 -2.07 1.33
N LEU A 105 -5.12 -3.04 2.04
CA LEU A 105 -4.57 -4.38 2.21
C LEU A 105 -5.60 -5.42 1.75
N ALA A 106 -5.13 -6.46 1.05
CA ALA A 106 -5.97 -7.58 0.61
C ALA A 106 -5.15 -8.89 0.52
N GLY A 107 -5.84 -10.03 0.54
CA GLY A 107 -5.24 -11.36 0.42
C GLY A 107 -4.38 -11.77 1.62
N GLY A 108 -3.46 -12.71 1.42
CA GLY A 108 -2.59 -13.27 2.46
C GLY A 108 -3.32 -13.97 3.60
N GLY A 109 -4.54 -14.47 3.34
CA GLY A 109 -5.39 -15.06 4.37
C GLY A 109 -5.94 -14.06 5.40
N MET A 110 -5.76 -12.75 5.18
CA MET A 110 -6.22 -11.72 6.11
C MET A 110 -7.76 -11.63 6.15
N GLN A 111 -8.28 -11.25 7.32
CA GLN A 111 -9.68 -10.90 7.50
C GLN A 111 -9.98 -9.54 6.83
N ALA A 112 -10.11 -9.51 5.50
CA ALA A 112 -10.35 -8.29 4.74
C ALA A 112 -11.84 -7.83 4.79
N GLY A 113 -12.18 -6.78 4.04
CA GLY A 113 -13.57 -6.30 3.93
C GLY A 113 -14.01 -5.31 5.02
N GLN A 114 -13.04 -4.68 5.69
CA GLN A 114 -13.26 -3.76 6.80
C GLN A 114 -12.46 -2.46 6.65
N VAL A 115 -12.89 -1.42 7.36
CA VAL A 115 -12.15 -0.16 7.53
C VAL A 115 -11.62 -0.11 8.95
N ILE A 116 -10.31 0.07 9.10
CA ILE A 116 -9.63 0.10 10.39
C ILE A 116 -9.19 1.53 10.69
N GLY A 117 -9.77 2.09 11.75
CA GLY A 117 -9.51 3.45 12.19
C GLY A 117 -10.21 4.53 11.36
N SER A 118 -10.14 5.76 11.84
CA SER A 118 -10.70 6.92 11.16
C SER A 118 -9.91 8.19 11.47
N THR A 119 -10.05 9.17 10.59
CA THR A 119 -9.57 10.53 10.82
C THR A 119 -10.60 11.38 11.55
N ASP A 120 -10.16 12.56 11.98
CA ASP A 120 -11.09 13.60 12.41
C ASP A 120 -11.97 14.07 11.23
N LYS A 121 -12.98 14.90 11.54
CA LYS A 121 -13.91 15.44 10.54
C LYS A 121 -13.24 16.29 9.44
N TRP A 122 -11.97 16.63 9.61
CA TRP A 122 -11.20 17.43 8.66
C TRP A 122 -10.23 16.59 7.83
N ALA A 123 -10.11 15.28 8.10
CA ALA A 123 -9.06 14.42 7.57
C ALA A 123 -7.62 14.89 7.89
N ASP A 124 -7.43 15.57 9.02
CA ASP A 124 -6.17 16.18 9.43
C ASP A 124 -5.25 15.20 10.18
N ALA A 125 -5.84 14.34 11.02
CA ALA A 125 -5.13 13.36 11.83
C ALA A 125 -6.00 12.12 12.08
N ALA A 126 -5.35 10.97 12.27
CA ALA A 126 -6.01 9.76 12.76
C ALA A 126 -6.42 9.94 14.23
N VAL A 127 -7.68 9.66 14.56
CA VAL A 127 -8.24 9.87 15.91
C VAL A 127 -8.88 8.62 16.49
N ASP A 128 -9.44 7.75 15.65
CA ASP A 128 -9.95 6.45 16.08
C ASP A 128 -9.06 5.34 15.51
N ARG A 129 -8.74 4.35 16.36
CA ARG A 129 -7.84 3.22 16.07
C ARG A 129 -6.71 3.56 15.08
N PRO A 130 -5.80 4.50 15.41
CA PRO A 130 -4.67 4.82 14.53
C PRO A 130 -3.81 3.58 14.30
N VAL A 131 -3.37 3.38 13.05
CA VAL A 131 -2.50 2.28 12.64
C VAL A 131 -1.13 2.84 12.33
N HIS A 132 -0.10 2.33 13.01
CA HIS A 132 1.28 2.69 12.68
C HIS A 132 1.78 1.88 11.47
N MET A 133 2.63 2.46 10.60
CA MET A 133 3.22 1.72 9.46
C MET A 133 3.93 0.43 9.90
N GLN A 134 4.51 0.43 11.11
CA GLN A 134 5.14 -0.77 11.67
C GLN A 134 4.13 -1.90 11.98
N GLU A 135 2.87 -1.60 12.29
CA GLU A 135 1.82 -2.64 12.42
C GLU A 135 1.51 -3.29 11.05
N VAL A 136 1.53 -2.50 9.97
CA VAL A 136 1.41 -3.02 8.60
C VAL A 136 2.56 -3.98 8.31
N PHE A 137 3.81 -3.56 8.55
CA PHE A 137 4.98 -4.43 8.35
C PHE A 137 4.94 -5.69 9.23
N ALA A 138 4.53 -5.57 10.51
CA ALA A 138 4.36 -6.72 11.39
C ALA A 138 3.33 -7.72 10.85
N THR A 139 2.24 -7.22 10.25
CA THR A 139 1.22 -8.06 9.60
C THR A 139 1.80 -8.79 8.39
N LEU A 140 2.64 -8.14 7.58
CA LEU A 140 3.31 -8.80 6.47
C LEU A 140 4.31 -9.86 6.92
N TYR A 141 5.10 -9.55 7.96
CA TYR A 141 6.02 -10.52 8.53
C TYR A 141 5.28 -11.73 9.09
N HIS A 142 4.15 -11.51 9.77
CA HIS A 142 3.25 -12.58 10.19
C HIS A 142 2.83 -13.47 9.01
N ASN A 143 2.33 -12.89 7.91
CA ASN A 143 1.92 -13.64 6.71
C ASN A 143 3.10 -14.38 6.03
N LEU A 144 4.32 -13.86 6.16
CA LEU A 144 5.54 -14.49 5.66
C LEU A 144 6.11 -15.57 6.62
N GLY A 145 5.50 -15.79 7.77
CA GLY A 145 6.00 -16.70 8.81
C GLY A 145 7.26 -16.19 9.54
N ILE A 146 7.50 -14.89 9.51
CA ILE A 146 8.61 -14.21 10.18
C ILE A 146 8.11 -13.64 11.51
N ASP A 147 8.69 -14.10 12.61
CA ASP A 147 8.40 -13.55 13.94
C ASP A 147 9.18 -12.24 14.15
N ALA A 148 8.49 -11.11 13.99
CA ALA A 148 9.05 -9.77 14.15
C ALA A 148 9.54 -9.50 15.59
N ALA A 149 9.09 -10.26 16.59
CA ALA A 149 9.48 -10.09 17.99
C ALA A 149 10.83 -10.72 18.32
N THR A 150 11.26 -11.72 17.54
CA THR A 150 12.51 -12.47 17.80
C THR A 150 13.51 -12.34 16.66
N THR A 151 13.06 -12.04 15.44
CA THR A 151 13.95 -11.92 14.27
C THR A 151 14.78 -10.65 14.35
N THR A 152 16.10 -10.81 14.17
CA THR A 152 17.04 -9.69 14.11
C THR A 152 17.96 -9.82 12.90
N ILE A 153 18.39 -8.69 12.36
CA ILE A 153 19.47 -8.61 11.36
C ILE A 153 20.70 -7.95 11.99
N PRO A 154 21.92 -8.44 11.71
CA PRO A 154 23.12 -7.79 12.20
C PRO A 154 23.34 -6.45 11.48
N ASP A 155 23.75 -5.42 12.22
CA ASP A 155 24.32 -4.23 11.61
C ASP A 155 25.77 -4.46 11.15
N ASN A 156 26.41 -3.41 10.60
CA ASN A 156 27.79 -3.49 10.09
C ASN A 156 28.84 -3.86 11.16
N ASN A 157 28.51 -3.77 12.45
CA ASN A 157 29.37 -4.15 13.57
C ASN A 157 28.95 -5.49 14.20
N GLY A 158 27.99 -6.20 13.60
CA GLY A 158 27.47 -7.48 14.08
C GLY A 158 26.47 -7.36 15.24
N ARG A 159 26.02 -6.15 15.59
CA ARG A 159 25.00 -5.99 16.65
C ARG A 159 23.63 -6.36 16.08
N PRO A 160 22.84 -7.20 16.78
CA PRO A 160 21.50 -7.55 16.34
C PRO A 160 20.56 -6.33 16.42
N GLN A 161 19.85 -6.08 15.33
CA GLN A 161 18.81 -5.06 15.20
C GLN A 161 17.48 -5.77 14.94
N TYR A 162 16.46 -5.47 15.74
CA TYR A 162 15.11 -5.97 15.49
C TYR A 162 14.56 -5.42 14.18
N LEU A 163 13.69 -6.20 13.53
CA LEU A 163 13.05 -5.77 12.29
C LEU A 163 12.15 -4.55 12.51
N LEU A 164 11.46 -4.50 13.67
CA LEU A 164 10.52 -3.44 14.03
C LEU A 164 10.65 -3.10 15.52
N GLU A 165 10.41 -1.84 15.85
CA GLU A 165 10.23 -1.39 17.23
C GLU A 165 8.82 -1.77 17.75
N ARG A 166 7.81 -1.70 16.87
CA ARG A 166 6.45 -2.17 17.12
C ARG A 166 6.22 -3.48 16.38
N GLN A 167 6.09 -4.55 17.16
CA GLN A 167 6.13 -5.92 16.64
C GLN A 167 4.75 -6.55 16.53
N ALA A 168 3.73 -5.90 17.11
CA ALA A 168 2.36 -6.38 17.06
C ALA A 168 1.76 -6.13 15.66
N PRO A 169 1.21 -7.16 15.00
CA PRO A 169 0.47 -6.97 13.76
C PRO A 169 -0.88 -6.30 14.01
N ILE A 170 -1.56 -5.93 12.92
CA ILE A 170 -2.93 -5.40 12.97
C ILE A 170 -3.86 -6.54 13.36
N ARG A 171 -4.23 -6.57 14.64
CA ARG A 171 -5.06 -7.63 15.24
C ARG A 171 -6.40 -7.86 14.52
N GLU A 172 -6.93 -6.84 13.86
CA GLU A 172 -8.18 -6.91 13.12
C GLU A 172 -8.07 -7.71 11.80
N LEU A 173 -6.84 -7.97 11.33
CA LEU A 173 -6.58 -8.67 10.07
C LEU A 173 -6.17 -10.15 10.25
N ILE A 174 -5.97 -10.61 11.48
CA ILE A 174 -5.47 -11.97 11.80
C ILE A 174 -6.54 -12.76 12.54
#